data_AF-A0A371E797-F1
#
_entry.id   AF-A0A371E797-F1
#
_cell.length_a   1.000
_cell.length_b   1.000
_cell.length_c   1.000
_cell.angle_alpha   90.00
_cell.angle_beta   90.00
_cell.angle_gamma   90.00
#
_symmetry.space_group_name_H-M   'P 1'
#
loop_
_entity.id
_entity.type
_entity.pdbx_description
1 polymer ?
#
loop_
_entity_poly.entity_id
_entity_poly.type
_entity_poly.pdbx_seq_one_letter_code
_entity_poly.pdbx_strand_id
1 'polypeptide(L)'
;MEVKAFQGPMIRRRLKMLEEEVQQKIGLLMRGMLEGFKKLFSKNIPYKLPPIRGIKHQIDFTLGATFPNRTSYRENLEESKEIHQVSKLVEKGWARESMSPCAILMILVPKKDGSWHICMDCKPINAIMIRYRHLIP
;
A
#
# COMPACT_ATOMS: atom_id res chain seq x y z
N MET A 1 55.24 17.35 2.82
CA MET A 1 55.39 16.24 3.78
C MET A 1 54.13 15.40 3.70
N GLU A 2 54.16 14.36 2.88
CA GLU A 2 53.07 13.38 2.76
C GLU A 2 53.42 12.22 3.70
N VAL A 3 52.71 12.09 4.81
CA VAL A 3 52.87 10.97 5.73
C VAL A 3 52.18 9.76 5.11
N LYS A 4 52.82 9.10 4.13
CA LYS A 4 52.35 7.79 3.65
C LYS A 4 52.63 6.77 4.76
N ALA A 5 51.57 6.42 5.49
CA ALA A 5 51.64 5.44 6.56
C ALA A 5 52.25 4.12 6.06
N PHE A 6 53.41 3.75 6.60
CA PHE A 6 54.03 2.45 6.41
C PHE A 6 53.22 1.38 7.15
N GLN A 7 52.13 0.90 6.54
CA GLN A 7 51.47 -0.32 6.99
C GLN A 7 52.15 -1.51 6.33
N GLY A 8 53.07 -2.14 7.07
CA GLY A 8 53.72 -3.39 6.69
C GLY A 8 52.72 -4.52 6.41
N PRO A 9 53.14 -5.61 5.74
CA PRO A 9 52.25 -6.68 5.28
C PRO A 9 51.41 -7.32 6.39
N MET A 10 51.92 -7.33 7.62
CA MET A 10 51.21 -7.82 8.80
C MET A 10 50.05 -6.90 9.22
N ILE A 11 50.23 -5.58 9.14
CA ILE A 11 49.21 -4.59 9.49
C ILE A 11 48.08 -4.59 8.45
N ARG A 12 48.42 -4.70 7.15
CA ARG A 12 47.41 -4.81 6.08
C ARG A 12 46.56 -6.07 6.22
N ARG A 13 47.17 -7.22 6.56
CA ARG A 13 46.41 -8.46 6.80
C ARG A 13 45.44 -8.31 7.95
N ARG A 14 45.84 -7.64 9.04
CA ARG A 14 44.98 -7.40 10.20
C ARG A 14 43.80 -6.46 9.90
N LEU A 15 44.04 -5.41 9.12
CA LEU A 15 42.96 -4.52 8.65
C LEU A 15 41.94 -5.26 7.78
N LYS A 16 42.40 -6.10 6.85
CA LYS A 16 41.50 -6.88 5.99
C LYS A 16 40.61 -7.86 6.77
N MET A 17 41.17 -8.53 7.79
CA MET A 17 40.40 -9.40 8.68
C MET A 17 39.35 -8.61 9.49
N LEU A 18 39.71 -7.42 9.98
CA LEU A 18 38.76 -6.54 10.68
C LEU A 18 37.64 -6.07 9.75
N GLU A 19 37.94 -5.71 8.50
CA GLU A 19 36.93 -5.36 7.50
C GLU A 19 35.97 -6.52 7.23
N GLU A 20 36.48 -7.74 7.03
CA GLU A 20 35.65 -8.94 6.82
C GLU A 20 34.78 -9.26 8.04
N GLU A 21 35.32 -9.14 9.26
CA GLU A 21 34.56 -9.37 10.49
C GLU A 21 33.44 -8.33 10.68
N VAL A 22 33.72 -7.07 10.36
CA VAL A 22 32.73 -5.98 10.36
C VAL A 22 31.64 -6.25 9.34
N GLN A 23 31.99 -6.64 8.10
CA GLN A 23 31.02 -7.00 7.05
C GLN A 23 30.15 -8.18 7.48
N GLN A 24 30.73 -9.18 8.15
CA GLN A 24 29.98 -10.34 8.63
C GLN A 24 29.02 -9.99 9.76
N LYS A 25 29.44 -9.15 10.72
CA LYS A 25 28.57 -8.61 11.77
C LYS A 25 27.42 -7.78 11.20
N ILE A 26 27.71 -6.91 10.23
CA ILE A 26 26.71 -6.11 9.51
C ILE A 26 25.70 -7.04 8.80
N GLY A 27 26.18 -8.07 8.11
CA GLY A 27 25.33 -9.05 7.42
C GLY A 27 24.43 -9.85 8.37
N LEU A 28 24.93 -10.20 9.56
CA LEU A 28 24.14 -10.86 10.61
C LEU A 28 23.07 -9.94 11.17
N LEU A 29 23.42 -8.68 11.45
CA LEU A 29 22.46 -7.67 11.93
C LEU A 29 21.34 -7.43 10.91
N MET A 30 21.69 -7.28 9.63
CA MET A 30 20.72 -7.10 8.55
C MET A 30 19.79 -8.30 8.40
N ARG A 31 20.30 -9.53 8.47
CA ARG A 31 19.46 -10.73 8.45
C ARG A 31 18.50 -10.79 9.64
N GLY A 32 18.99 -10.50 10.84
CA GLY A 32 18.15 -10.43 12.04
C GLY A 32 17.03 -9.40 11.90
N MET A 33 17.34 -8.23 11.35
CA MET A 33 16.36 -7.17 11.08
C MET A 33 15.32 -7.60 10.04
N LEU A 34 15.75 -8.17 8.91
CA LEU A 34 14.84 -8.64 7.87
C LEU A 34 13.90 -9.74 8.38
N GLU A 35 14.39 -10.66 9.19
CA GLU A 35 13.56 -11.71 9.76
C GLU A 35 12.56 -11.14 10.78
N GLY A 36 12.99 -10.19 11.62
CA GLY A 36 12.11 -9.51 12.58
C GLY A 36 10.98 -8.71 11.92
N PHE A 37 11.22 -8.14 10.73
CA PHE A 37 10.23 -7.36 9.97
C PHE A 37 9.61 -8.10 8.79
N LYS A 38 9.83 -9.42 8.66
CA LYS A 38 9.36 -10.24 7.54
C LYS A 38 7.87 -10.07 7.22
N LYS A 39 7.05 -9.86 8.27
CA LYS A 39 5.61 -9.62 8.14
C LYS A 39 5.27 -8.28 7.45
N LEU A 40 6.11 -7.26 7.56
CA LEU A 40 5.90 -5.97 6.88
C LEU A 40 6.19 -6.06 5.38
N PHE A 41 7.08 -6.96 4.98
CA PHE A 41 7.51 -7.15 3.60
C PHE A 41 6.82 -8.32 2.89
N SER A 42 5.69 -8.80 3.42
CA SER A 42 4.94 -9.88 2.76
C SER A 42 4.39 -9.41 1.42
N LYS A 43 4.53 -10.24 0.38
CA LYS A 43 3.99 -9.96 -0.96
C LYS A 43 2.46 -9.79 -0.99
N ASN A 44 1.77 -10.42 -0.04
CA ASN A 44 0.31 -10.39 0.08
C ASN A 44 -0.12 -9.44 1.19
N ILE A 45 -1.19 -8.68 0.94
CA ILE A 45 -1.86 -7.88 1.96
C ILE A 45 -2.67 -8.82 2.87
N PRO A 46 -2.63 -8.66 4.20
CA PRO A 46 -3.43 -9.49 5.10
C PRO A 46 -4.93 -9.35 4.80
N TYR A 47 -5.67 -10.44 5.02
CA TYR A 47 -7.12 -10.48 4.81
C TYR A 47 -7.80 -9.41 5.67
N LYS A 48 -7.53 -9.37 6.98
CA LYS A 48 -8.23 -8.45 7.89
C LYS A 48 -7.71 -7.02 7.83
N LEU A 49 -8.63 -6.08 8.06
CA LEU A 49 -8.29 -4.68 8.31
C LEU A 49 -7.32 -4.57 9.50
N PRO A 50 -6.38 -3.61 9.46
CA PRO A 50 -5.52 -3.36 10.61
C PRO A 50 -6.38 -2.95 11.82
N PRO A 51 -5.90 -3.24 13.05
CA PRO A 51 -6.57 -2.74 14.25
C PRO A 51 -6.65 -1.22 14.23
N ILE A 52 -7.71 -0.66 14.84
CA ILE A 52 -7.90 0.79 14.92
C ILE A 52 -6.78 1.39 15.79
N ARG A 53 -6.04 2.38 15.27
CA ARG A 53 -4.87 2.98 15.94
C ARG A 53 -5.13 4.43 16.40
N GLY A 54 -6.28 4.69 16.99
CA GLY A 54 -6.68 6.01 17.50
C GLY A 54 -7.17 7.00 16.43
N ILE A 55 -6.66 6.91 15.19
CA ILE A 55 -7.12 7.72 14.05
C ILE A 55 -7.95 6.83 13.12
N LYS A 56 -9.16 7.30 12.78
CA LYS A 56 -10.02 6.68 11.77
C LYS A 56 -10.17 7.64 10.60
N HIS A 57 -10.16 7.10 9.38
CA HIS A 57 -10.54 7.89 8.21
C HIS A 57 -12.02 8.25 8.32
N GLN A 58 -12.30 9.55 8.44
CA GLN A 58 -13.63 10.12 8.46
C GLN A 58 -13.78 10.98 7.20
N ILE A 59 -14.95 10.87 6.57
CA ILE A 59 -15.32 11.64 5.39
C ILE A 59 -16.48 12.53 5.83
N ASP A 60 -16.23 13.83 5.91
CA ASP A 60 -17.25 14.81 6.23
C ASP A 60 -17.84 15.39 4.95
N PHE A 61 -19.17 15.54 4.92
CA PHE A 61 -19.91 16.09 3.80
C PHE A 61 -20.43 17.48 4.14
N THR A 62 -20.63 18.31 3.12
CA THR A 62 -21.27 19.62 3.31
C THR A 62 -22.71 19.43 3.81
N LEU A 63 -23.16 20.33 4.70
CA LEU A 63 -24.51 20.24 5.27
C LEU A 63 -25.55 20.38 4.16
N GLY A 64 -26.53 19.46 4.13
CA GLY A 64 -27.57 19.43 3.10
C GLY A 64 -27.12 18.86 1.75
N ALA A 65 -25.93 18.25 1.66
CA ALA A 65 -25.50 17.57 0.43
C ALA A 65 -26.41 16.38 0.08
N THR A 66 -26.80 16.31 -1.18
CA THR A 66 -27.50 15.13 -1.73
C THR A 66 -26.49 14.06 -2.07
N PHE A 67 -26.69 12.84 -1.55
CA PHE A 67 -25.85 11.71 -1.90
C PHE A 67 -26.09 11.28 -3.36
N PRO A 68 -25.02 11.00 -4.13
CA PRO A 68 -25.18 10.43 -5.46
C PRO A 68 -25.76 9.02 -5.33
N ASN A 69 -26.82 8.73 -6.08
CA ASN A 69 -27.34 7.38 -6.26
C ASN A 69 -27.35 7.07 -7.77
N ARG A 70 -26.17 6.78 -8.31
CA ARG A 70 -26.02 6.49 -9.73
C ARG A 70 -26.32 5.01 -9.99
N THR A 71 -27.06 4.75 -11.06
CA THR A 71 -27.24 3.38 -11.57
C THR A 71 -25.89 2.80 -11.98
N SER A 72 -25.77 1.48 -11.93
CA SER A 72 -24.63 0.77 -12.48
C SER A 72 -24.49 1.05 -13.99
N TYR A 73 -23.25 1.00 -14.47
CA TYR A 73 -22.97 1.05 -15.89
C TYR A 73 -23.42 -0.26 -16.56
N ARG A 74 -23.68 -0.21 -17.86
CA ARG A 74 -23.97 -1.42 -18.64
C ARG A 74 -22.69 -2.21 -18.86
N GLU A 75 -22.61 -3.38 -18.27
CA GLU A 75 -21.44 -4.25 -18.33
C GLU A 75 -21.46 -5.13 -19.58
N ASN A 76 -20.29 -5.38 -20.16
CA ASN A 76 -20.09 -6.39 -21.19
C ASN A 76 -19.67 -7.75 -20.58
N LEU A 77 -19.55 -8.79 -21.42
CA LEU A 77 -19.25 -10.15 -20.95
C LEU A 77 -17.88 -10.28 -20.27
N GLU A 78 -16.86 -9.58 -20.76
CA GLU A 78 -15.52 -9.62 -20.17
C GLU A 78 -15.48 -8.83 -18.85
N GLU A 79 -16.16 -7.69 -18.79
CA GLU A 79 -16.33 -6.91 -17.56
C GLU A 79 -17.05 -7.71 -16.47
N SER A 80 -18.09 -8.47 -16.83
CA SER A 80 -18.83 -9.30 -15.88
C SER A 80 -17.96 -10.37 -15.21
N LYS A 81 -17.02 -10.98 -15.93
CA LYS A 81 -16.07 -11.94 -15.34
C LYS A 81 -15.16 -11.26 -14.30
N GLU A 82 -14.71 -10.05 -14.60
CA GLU A 82 -13.81 -9.31 -13.73
C GLU A 82 -14.51 -8.72 -12.51
N ILE A 83 -15.83 -8.54 -12.55
CA ILE A 83 -16.62 -8.14 -11.38
C ILE A 83 -16.62 -9.21 -10.28
N HIS A 84 -16.32 -10.47 -10.60
CA HIS A 84 -16.05 -11.49 -9.60
C HIS A 84 -14.86 -11.12 -8.66
N GLN A 85 -14.00 -10.17 -9.05
CA GLN A 85 -12.98 -9.62 -8.14
C GLN A 85 -13.61 -8.95 -6.91
N VAL A 86 -14.84 -8.42 -6.99
CA VAL A 86 -15.57 -7.85 -5.84
C VAL A 86 -15.81 -8.91 -4.78
N SER A 87 -16.20 -10.13 -5.16
CA SER A 87 -16.39 -11.25 -4.23
C SER A 87 -15.09 -11.54 -3.45
N LYS A 88 -13.94 -11.49 -4.11
CA LYS A 88 -12.63 -11.65 -3.45
C LYS A 88 -12.34 -10.53 -2.44
N LEU A 89 -12.84 -9.30 -2.66
CA LEU A 89 -12.71 -8.20 -1.71
C LEU A 89 -13.59 -8.41 -0.48
N VAL A 90 -14.78 -8.98 -0.66
CA VAL A 90 -15.70 -9.36 0.43
C VAL A 90 -15.13 -10.52 1.25
N GLU A 91 -14.63 -11.58 0.59
CA GLU A 91 -13.95 -12.71 1.24
C GLU A 91 -12.73 -12.26 2.06
N LYS A 92 -11.99 -11.27 1.55
CA LYS A 92 -10.90 -10.65 2.31
C LYS A 92 -11.39 -9.83 3.50
N GLY A 93 -12.61 -9.30 3.45
CA GLY A 93 -13.15 -8.39 4.46
C GLY A 93 -12.71 -6.93 4.24
N TRP A 94 -12.31 -6.59 3.02
CA TRP A 94 -12.01 -5.20 2.62
C TRP A 94 -13.26 -4.47 2.14
N ALA A 95 -14.25 -5.22 1.64
CA ALA A 95 -15.57 -4.74 1.28
C ALA A 95 -16.64 -5.47 2.09
N ARG A 96 -17.83 -4.88 2.18
CA ARG A 96 -19.02 -5.49 2.77
C ARG A 96 -20.26 -4.96 2.06
N GLU A 97 -21.33 -5.75 2.09
CA GLU A 97 -22.64 -5.26 1.68
C GLU A 97 -23.09 -4.10 2.58
N SER A 98 -23.79 -3.15 1.98
CA SER A 98 -24.17 -1.90 2.62
C SER A 98 -25.49 -1.40 2.08
N MET A 99 -26.38 -0.98 2.98
CA MET A 99 -27.65 -0.30 2.64
C MET A 99 -27.44 1.22 2.60
N SER A 100 -26.40 1.67 1.91
CA SER A 100 -26.06 3.10 1.81
C SER A 100 -27.03 3.80 0.85
N PRO A 101 -27.54 5.00 1.18
CA PRO A 101 -28.30 5.81 0.23
C PRO A 101 -27.40 6.38 -0.90
N CYS A 102 -26.08 6.27 -0.73
CA CYS A 102 -25.08 6.67 -1.70
C CYS A 102 -24.60 5.46 -2.52
N ALA A 103 -24.72 5.56 -3.84
CA ALA A 103 -24.19 4.62 -4.82
C ALA A 103 -23.38 5.37 -5.90
N ILE A 104 -22.15 4.91 -6.12
CA ILE A 104 -21.20 5.49 -7.06
C ILE A 104 -20.88 4.46 -8.14
N LEU A 105 -20.54 4.96 -9.32
CA LEU A 105 -20.12 4.11 -10.42
C LEU A 105 -18.77 3.43 -10.15
N MET A 106 -18.73 2.13 -10.41
CA MET A 106 -17.51 1.33 -10.49
C MET A 106 -17.08 1.20 -11.96
N ILE A 107 -15.79 1.36 -12.23
CA ILE A 107 -15.19 1.34 -13.57
C ILE A 107 -14.06 0.31 -13.56
N LEU A 108 -14.01 -0.52 -14.61
CA LEU A 108 -12.90 -1.43 -14.84
C LEU A 108 -11.87 -0.78 -15.76
N VAL A 109 -10.61 -0.79 -15.35
CA VAL A 109 -9.49 -0.20 -16.09
C VAL A 109 -8.47 -1.28 -16.44
N PRO A 110 -8.16 -1.52 -17.72
CA PRO A 110 -7.21 -2.54 -18.11
C PRO A 110 -5.78 -2.10 -17.78
N LYS A 111 -4.97 -3.04 -17.33
CA LYS A 111 -3.53 -2.86 -17.09
C LYS A 111 -2.71 -3.32 -18.27
N LYS A 112 -1.45 -2.90 -18.29
CA LYS A 112 -0.45 -3.35 -19.27
C LYS A 112 -0.16 -4.86 -19.21
N ASP A 113 -0.36 -5.50 -18.06
CA ASP A 113 -0.13 -6.94 -17.87
C ASP A 113 -1.35 -7.80 -18.28
N GLY A 114 -2.40 -7.18 -18.85
CA GLY A 114 -3.63 -7.86 -19.24
C GLY A 114 -4.65 -8.08 -18.12
N SER A 115 -4.30 -7.72 -16.87
CA SER A 115 -5.25 -7.77 -15.74
C SER A 115 -6.08 -6.48 -15.63
N TRP A 116 -7.11 -6.48 -14.80
CA TRP A 116 -7.99 -5.31 -14.61
C TRP A 116 -7.85 -4.70 -13.22
N HIS A 117 -8.05 -3.39 -13.14
CA HIS A 117 -8.25 -2.66 -11.89
C HIS A 117 -9.71 -2.27 -11.73
N ILE A 118 -10.27 -2.53 -10.54
CA ILE A 118 -11.49 -1.90 -10.10
C ILE A 118 -11.18 -0.47 -9.63
N CYS A 119 -11.83 0.52 -10.23
CA CYS A 119 -11.80 1.92 -9.83
C CYS A 119 -13.21 2.41 -9.48
N MET A 120 -13.33 3.34 -8.55
CA MET A 120 -14.58 4.02 -8.24
C MET A 120 -14.52 5.44 -8.79
N ASP A 121 -15.57 5.91 -9.47
CA ASP A 121 -15.69 7.31 -9.89
C ASP A 121 -16.01 8.19 -8.68
N CYS A 122 -15.01 8.50 -7.86
CA CYS A 122 -15.20 9.30 -6.65
C CYS A 122 -15.52 10.78 -6.93
N LYS A 123 -15.57 11.24 -8.18
CA LYS A 123 -15.82 12.65 -8.52
C LYS A 123 -17.10 13.21 -7.85
N PRO A 124 -18.26 12.51 -7.86
CA PRO A 124 -19.49 13.03 -7.27
C PRO A 124 -19.39 13.15 -5.75
N ILE A 125 -18.74 12.19 -5.09
CA ILE A 125 -18.49 12.24 -3.64
C ILE A 125 -17.50 13.36 -3.31
N ASN A 126 -16.39 13.46 -4.05
CA ASN A 126 -15.36 14.46 -3.80
C ASN A 126 -15.89 15.90 -3.94
N ALA A 127 -16.95 16.11 -4.74
CA ALA A 127 -17.59 17.41 -4.91
C ALA A 127 -18.39 17.86 -3.68
N ILE A 128 -18.94 16.91 -2.91
CA ILE A 128 -19.75 17.18 -1.71
C ILE A 128 -18.96 17.01 -0.40
N MET A 129 -17.72 16.52 -0.49
CA MET A 129 -16.84 16.35 0.66
C MET A 129 -16.24 17.69 1.13
N ILE A 130 -16.18 17.86 2.46
CA ILE A 130 -15.39 18.93 3.09
C ILE A 130 -13.91 18.58 2.91
N ARG A 131 -13.17 19.48 2.25
CA ARG A 131 -11.75 19.25 1.96
C ARG A 131 -10.91 19.35 3.24
N TYR A 132 -10.22 18.26 3.56
CA TYR A 132 -9.19 18.25 4.58
C TYR A 132 -7.96 19.04 4.10
N ARG A 133 -7.56 20.08 4.84
CA ARG A 133 -6.49 21.03 4.45
C ARG A 133 -5.15 20.75 5.14
N HIS A 134 -4.76 19.49 5.22
CA HIS A 134 -3.40 19.19 5.68
C HIS A 134 -2.40 19.51 4.57
N LEU A 135 -1.39 20.30 4.91
CA LEU A 135 -0.32 20.65 3.99
C LEU A 135 0.56 19.42 3.79
N ILE A 136 0.76 19.05 2.53
CA ILE A 136 1.81 18.10 2.16
C ILE A 136 3.09 18.94 2.08
N PRO A 137 4.12 18.66 2.91
CA PRO A 137 5.39 19.38 2.89
C PRO A 137 6.10 19.29 1.54
#